data_AF-A0A959ZE81-F1
#
_entry.id   AF-A0A959ZE81-F1
#
_cell.length_a   1.000
_cell.length_b   1.000
_cell.length_c   1.000
_cell.angle_alpha   90.00
_cell.angle_beta   90.00
_cell.angle_gamma   90.00
#
_symmetry.space_group_name_H-M   'P 1'
#
loop_
_entity.id
_entity.type
_entity.pdbx_description
1 polymer ?
#
loop_
_entity_poly.entity_id
_entity_poly.type
_entity_poly.pdbx_seq_one_letter_code
_entity_poly.pdbx_strand_id
1 'polypeptide(L)'
;VCSETCVGRLRHLGVVLIDTDRVEAAASVKNEQDLLEAQLDLMLDPDDPEVREQALRDGIPSDWIDAASYSPVYSMAKKWKIALPLHPEYRTLPMVWYVPPLSPMESVGKALVRDGDESDAANVFAAIDEMRIPMNYLASILSAGDVAPVRQSLERLVAMRRYMRELNLGNEARPGIATDVGMEPHELEAMYRMVAIADYDDRYVIPKRHGEVSEGAFVDQGSCGIKFANGAPVPGVGEMTGVDAPDPYTGALAMAARDQEVPETGALAPEEPDPEFDVRDLLTRHKPGAAGAGGANA
;
A
#
# COMPACT_ATOMS: atom_id res chain seq x y z
N VAL A 1 -7.21 -6.86 -11.18
CA VAL A 1 -7.25 -8.29 -11.57
C VAL A 1 -6.42 -9.17 -10.65
N CYS A 2 -5.08 -9.19 -10.75
CA CYS A 2 -4.25 -10.13 -9.97
C CYS A 2 -4.36 -9.97 -8.44
N SER A 3 -4.62 -8.76 -7.95
CA SER A 3 -4.92 -8.50 -6.53
C SER A 3 -6.26 -9.11 -6.14
N GLU A 4 -7.34 -8.71 -6.81
CA GLU A 4 -8.71 -9.19 -6.56
C GLU A 4 -8.85 -10.72 -6.63
N THR A 5 -8.19 -11.37 -7.60
CA THR A 5 -8.25 -12.82 -7.79
C THR A 5 -7.24 -13.61 -6.96
N CYS A 6 -6.50 -12.96 -6.04
CA CYS A 6 -5.54 -13.62 -5.18
C CYS A 6 -6.26 -14.49 -4.12
N VAL A 7 -6.33 -15.80 -4.39
CA VAL A 7 -6.97 -16.80 -3.51
C VAL A 7 -6.40 -16.77 -2.09
N GLY A 8 -5.09 -16.59 -1.95
CA GLY A 8 -4.41 -16.53 -0.65
C GLY A 8 -4.63 -15.22 0.12
N ARG A 9 -5.34 -14.25 -0.45
CA ARG A 9 -5.61 -12.93 0.12
C ARG A 9 -4.36 -12.11 0.51
N LEU A 10 -3.21 -12.41 -0.09
CA LEU A 10 -1.91 -11.84 0.30
C LEU A 10 -1.62 -10.44 -0.25
N ARG A 11 -2.33 -10.03 -1.31
CA ARG A 11 -2.07 -8.77 -2.01
C ARG A 11 -2.86 -7.63 -1.37
N HIS A 12 -2.17 -6.51 -1.15
CA HIS A 12 -2.71 -5.26 -0.63
C HIS A 12 -2.40 -4.14 -1.62
N LEU A 13 -3.32 -3.21 -1.80
CA LEU A 13 -3.18 -2.04 -2.66
C LEU A 13 -3.58 -0.80 -1.85
N GLY A 14 -2.74 0.22 -1.91
CA GLY A 14 -2.92 1.47 -1.17
C GLY A 14 -2.06 2.56 -1.79
N VAL A 15 -2.49 3.81 -1.62
CA VAL A 15 -1.77 4.99 -2.10
C VAL A 15 -0.55 5.25 -1.22
N VAL A 16 0.55 5.72 -1.81
CA VAL A 16 1.73 6.20 -1.08
C VAL A 16 2.11 7.54 -1.70
N LEU A 17 2.25 8.58 -0.87
CA LEU A 17 2.72 9.89 -1.30
C LEU A 17 4.25 9.86 -1.36
N ILE A 18 4.82 10.33 -2.48
CA ILE A 18 6.26 10.25 -2.75
C ILE A 18 6.77 11.63 -3.15
N ASP A 19 7.88 12.04 -2.56
CA ASP A 19 8.65 13.20 -3.03
C ASP A 19 9.41 12.85 -4.32
N THR A 20 8.89 13.32 -5.45
CA THR A 20 9.45 13.01 -6.77
C THR A 20 10.78 13.69 -7.06
N ASP A 21 11.05 14.86 -6.46
CA ASP A 21 12.28 15.62 -6.68
C ASP A 21 13.50 14.94 -6.07
N ARG A 22 13.28 14.11 -5.05
CA ARG A 22 14.34 13.37 -4.34
C ARG A 22 14.63 11.98 -4.91
N VAL A 23 13.89 11.53 -5.94
CA VAL A 23 14.01 10.18 -6.53
C VAL A 23 15.42 9.92 -7.07
N GLU A 24 16.00 10.85 -7.83
CA GLU A 24 17.36 10.68 -8.37
C GLU A 24 18.40 10.54 -7.26
N ALA A 25 18.28 11.37 -6.21
CA ALA A 25 19.18 11.34 -5.07
C ALA A 25 19.09 10.01 -4.30
N ALA A 26 17.87 9.49 -4.10
CA ALA A 26 17.65 8.20 -3.44
C ALA A 26 18.16 7.02 -4.27
N ALA A 27 17.88 6.99 -5.58
CA ALA A 27 18.35 5.92 -6.47
C ALA A 27 19.88 5.91 -6.65
N SER A 28 20.53 7.06 -6.47
CA SER A 28 21.97 7.25 -6.66
C SER A 28 22.82 7.03 -5.41
N VAL A 29 22.23 6.59 -4.28
CA VAL A 29 22.98 6.30 -3.05
C VAL A 29 24.05 5.24 -3.31
N LYS A 30 25.31 5.52 -2.95
CA LYS A 30 26.45 4.68 -3.34
C LYS A 30 26.39 3.27 -2.79
N ASN A 31 26.06 3.14 -1.51
CA ASN A 31 25.92 1.85 -0.84
C ASN A 31 24.54 1.26 -1.14
N GLU A 32 24.50 0.03 -1.65
CA GLU A 32 23.25 -0.63 -2.03
C GLU A 32 22.38 -0.97 -0.81
N GLN A 33 22.99 -1.21 0.36
CA GLN A 33 22.26 -1.49 1.59
C GLN A 33 21.51 -0.26 2.14
N ASP A 34 21.94 0.95 1.75
CA ASP A 34 21.30 2.19 2.16
C ASP A 34 20.10 2.55 1.25
N LEU A 35 19.91 1.85 0.12
CA LEU A 35 18.82 2.12 -0.84
C LEU A 35 17.44 1.87 -0.25
N LEU A 36 17.31 0.89 0.66
CA LEU A 36 16.04 0.61 1.34
C LEU A 36 15.58 1.82 2.15
N GLU A 37 16.44 2.33 3.04
CA GLU A 37 16.07 3.47 3.88
C GLU A 37 15.92 4.73 3.04
N ALA A 38 16.75 4.92 2.01
CA ALA A 38 16.60 6.02 1.06
C ALA A 38 15.24 5.99 0.34
N GLN A 39 14.75 4.82 -0.05
CA GLN A 39 13.41 4.69 -0.63
C GLN A 39 12.30 4.92 0.39
N LEU A 40 12.46 4.46 1.63
CA LEU A 40 11.52 4.75 2.71
C LEU A 40 11.45 6.26 2.97
N ASP A 41 12.56 6.99 2.91
CA ASP A 41 12.62 8.44 3.10
C ASP A 41 11.94 9.26 2.01
N LEU A 42 11.65 8.65 0.86
CA LEU A 42 10.81 9.26 -0.17
C LEU A 42 9.31 9.15 0.17
N MET A 43 8.91 8.17 0.97
CA MET A 43 7.51 7.96 1.36
C MET A 43 7.12 8.97 2.43
N LEU A 44 6.23 9.90 2.07
CA LEU A 44 5.77 10.99 2.91
C LEU A 44 4.62 10.54 3.83
N ASP A 45 4.51 11.19 4.99
CA ASP A 45 3.43 10.92 5.94
C ASP A 45 2.12 11.58 5.49
N PRO A 46 1.08 10.82 5.11
CA PRO A 46 -0.19 11.38 4.66
C PRO A 46 -0.99 12.08 5.77
N ASP A 47 -0.65 11.83 7.04
CA ASP A 47 -1.29 12.46 8.20
C ASP A 47 -0.61 13.80 8.58
N ASP A 48 0.55 14.12 8.00
CA ASP A 48 1.28 15.37 8.26
C ASP A 48 0.57 16.56 7.56
N PRO A 49 0.18 17.62 8.30
CA PRO A 49 -0.45 18.81 7.73
C PRO A 49 0.35 19.47 6.61
N GLU A 50 1.69 19.51 6.70
CA GLU A 50 2.54 20.14 5.69
C GLU A 50 2.54 19.32 4.39
N VAL A 51 2.60 17.99 4.50
CA VAL A 51 2.49 17.07 3.35
C VAL A 51 1.11 17.18 2.71
N ARG A 52 0.04 17.25 3.51
CA ARG A 52 -1.33 17.41 3.00
C ARG A 52 -1.51 18.72 2.23
N GLU A 53 -1.01 19.83 2.78
CA GLU A 53 -1.08 21.13 2.11
C GLU A 53 -0.27 21.13 0.81
N GLN A 54 0.95 20.56 0.83
CA GLN A 54 1.79 20.46 -0.35
C GLN A 54 1.16 19.57 -1.43
N ALA A 55 0.63 18.40 -1.05
CA ALA A 55 -0.07 17.50 -1.97
C ALA A 55 -1.26 18.18 -2.68
N LEU A 56 -2.04 18.98 -1.95
CA LEU A 56 -3.12 19.78 -2.54
C LEU A 56 -2.61 20.84 -3.52
N ARG A 57 -1.49 21.51 -3.20
CA ARG A 57 -0.84 22.49 -4.10
C ARG A 57 -0.31 21.82 -5.37
N ASP A 58 0.17 20.59 -5.26
CA ASP A 58 0.65 19.77 -6.39
C ASP A 58 -0.51 19.15 -7.19
N GLY A 59 -1.76 19.45 -6.83
CA GLY A 59 -2.96 19.06 -7.55
C GLY A 59 -3.49 17.66 -7.22
N ILE A 60 -3.00 17.01 -6.16
CA ILE A 60 -3.49 15.69 -5.73
C ILE A 60 -4.90 15.85 -5.12
N PRO A 61 -5.90 15.08 -5.58
CA PRO A 61 -7.27 15.15 -5.05
C PRO A 61 -7.34 14.81 -3.57
N SER A 62 -8.28 15.44 -2.85
CA SER A 62 -8.42 15.23 -1.41
C SER A 62 -8.75 13.78 -1.04
N ASP A 63 -9.52 13.07 -1.87
CA ASP A 63 -9.85 11.66 -1.64
C ASP A 63 -8.65 10.72 -1.83
N TRP A 64 -7.68 11.07 -2.68
CA TRP A 64 -6.39 10.37 -2.78
C TRP A 64 -5.53 10.57 -1.53
N ILE A 65 -5.50 11.79 -0.99
CA ILE A 65 -4.78 12.11 0.26
C ILE A 65 -5.42 11.36 1.43
N ASP A 66 -6.77 11.35 1.50
CA ASP A 66 -7.49 10.59 2.52
C ASP A 66 -7.26 9.08 2.35
N ALA A 67 -7.28 8.56 1.12
CA ALA A 67 -6.96 7.16 0.84
C ALA A 67 -5.51 6.79 1.24
N ALA A 68 -4.55 7.71 1.08
CA ALA A 68 -3.18 7.52 1.53
C ALA A 68 -3.08 7.38 3.05
N SER A 69 -3.91 8.12 3.80
CA SER A 69 -3.95 8.07 5.28
C SER A 69 -4.32 6.66 5.80
N TYR A 70 -5.19 5.95 5.07
CA TYR A 70 -5.61 4.57 5.39
C TYR A 70 -4.85 3.50 4.60
N SER A 71 -3.73 3.86 3.95
CA SER A 71 -3.05 2.95 3.03
C SER A 71 -2.46 1.73 3.75
N PRO A 72 -2.84 0.50 3.34
CA PRO A 72 -2.21 -0.71 3.88
C PRO A 72 -0.75 -0.81 3.46
N VAL A 73 -0.39 -0.29 2.28
CA VAL A 73 0.99 -0.33 1.77
C VAL A 73 1.90 0.57 2.60
N TYR A 74 1.47 1.81 2.88
CA TYR A 74 2.23 2.73 3.73
C TYR A 74 2.39 2.18 5.16
N SER A 75 1.32 1.58 5.69
CA SER A 75 1.35 0.95 7.02
C SER A 75 2.36 -0.20 7.09
N MET A 76 2.37 -1.11 6.11
CA MET A 76 3.29 -2.26 6.10
C MET A 76 4.74 -1.87 5.78
N ALA A 77 4.98 -0.89 4.92
CA ALA A 77 6.32 -0.48 4.50
C ALA A 77 6.98 0.50 5.49
N LYS A 78 6.30 1.60 5.84
CA LYS A 78 6.87 2.70 6.64
C LYS A 78 6.54 2.58 8.12
N LYS A 79 5.27 2.40 8.50
CA LYS A 79 4.85 2.35 9.92
C LYS A 79 5.37 1.10 10.62
N TRP A 80 5.11 -0.08 10.07
CA TRP A 80 5.46 -1.37 10.70
C TRP A 80 6.76 -2.00 10.18
N LYS A 81 7.39 -1.44 9.14
CA LYS A 81 8.58 -1.99 8.44
C LYS A 81 8.59 -3.52 8.30
N ILE A 82 7.45 -4.11 7.91
CA ILE A 82 7.33 -5.56 7.67
C ILE A 82 7.44 -5.89 6.18
N ALA A 83 7.10 -4.96 5.30
CA ALA A 83 7.25 -5.13 3.86
C ALA A 83 8.62 -4.59 3.42
N LEU A 84 9.23 -5.25 2.44
CA LEU A 84 10.54 -4.91 1.89
C LEU A 84 10.46 -4.86 0.34
N PRO A 85 11.22 -3.99 -0.32
CA PRO A 85 11.27 -3.89 -1.77
C PRO A 85 11.94 -5.12 -2.38
N LEU A 86 11.59 -5.45 -3.63
CA LEU A 86 12.24 -6.53 -4.37
C LEU A 86 13.47 -6.01 -5.12
N HIS A 87 14.65 -6.57 -4.83
CA HIS A 87 15.93 -6.20 -5.43
C HIS A 87 16.20 -4.68 -5.44
N PRO A 88 16.26 -4.02 -4.25
CA PRO A 88 16.54 -2.58 -4.18
C PRO A 88 17.85 -2.19 -4.88
N GLU A 89 18.84 -3.08 -4.96
CA GLU A 89 20.13 -2.90 -5.65
C GLU A 89 20.01 -2.57 -7.14
N TYR A 90 18.85 -2.83 -7.77
CA TYR A 90 18.61 -2.45 -9.17
C TYR A 90 18.35 -0.95 -9.35
N ARG A 91 18.20 -0.19 -8.26
CA ARG A 91 18.05 1.28 -8.26
C ARG A 91 16.86 1.79 -9.07
N THR A 92 15.84 0.95 -9.23
CA THR A 92 14.58 1.29 -9.91
C THR A 92 13.51 1.80 -8.94
N LEU A 93 13.80 1.80 -7.63
CA LEU A 93 12.87 2.19 -6.56
C LEU A 93 11.51 1.48 -6.71
N PRO A 94 11.48 0.14 -6.63
CA PRO A 94 10.30 -0.66 -6.94
C PRO A 94 9.15 -0.33 -5.99
N MET A 95 7.94 -0.16 -6.54
CA MET A 95 6.73 0.14 -5.75
C MET A 95 5.86 -1.11 -5.44
N VAL A 96 6.39 -2.30 -5.72
CA VAL A 96 5.79 -3.58 -5.29
C VAL A 96 6.68 -4.19 -4.22
N TRP A 97 6.15 -4.27 -3.00
CA TRP A 97 6.86 -4.69 -1.80
C TRP A 97 6.34 -6.04 -1.29
N TYR A 98 7.19 -6.78 -0.59
CA TYR A 98 6.94 -8.14 -0.15
C TYR A 98 7.20 -8.28 1.35
N VAL A 99 6.28 -8.97 2.03
CA VAL A 99 6.50 -9.41 3.41
C VAL A 99 7.25 -10.75 3.37
N PRO A 100 8.40 -10.89 4.04
CA PRO A 100 9.17 -12.12 4.04
C PRO A 100 8.38 -13.26 4.71
N PRO A 101 8.45 -14.50 4.18
CA PRO A 101 7.68 -15.61 4.72
C PRO A 101 8.34 -16.19 5.97
N LEU A 102 7.53 -16.47 6.99
CA LEU A 102 7.92 -17.38 8.06
C LEU A 102 8.04 -18.80 7.50
N SER A 103 9.04 -19.57 7.95
CA SER A 103 9.22 -20.97 7.56
C SER A 103 9.33 -21.88 8.78
N PRO A 104 9.04 -23.18 8.65
CA PRO A 104 9.24 -24.11 9.75
C PRO A 104 10.70 -24.12 10.22
N MET A 105 10.89 -24.26 11.53
CA MET A 105 12.21 -24.40 12.14
C MET A 105 12.85 -25.74 11.75
N GLU A 106 14.17 -25.75 11.63
CA GLU A 106 14.93 -26.99 11.54
C GLU A 106 14.80 -27.82 12.83
N SER A 107 15.12 -29.12 12.74
CA SER A 107 15.02 -30.03 13.88
C SER A 107 15.88 -29.60 15.08
N VAL A 108 16.97 -28.86 14.83
CA VAL A 108 17.86 -28.31 15.87
C VAL A 108 17.20 -27.12 16.56
N GLY A 109 16.64 -26.16 15.81
CA GLY A 109 15.86 -25.05 16.37
C GLY A 109 14.65 -25.52 17.19
N LYS A 110 13.98 -26.61 16.78
CA LYS A 110 12.90 -27.21 17.57
C LYS A 110 13.36 -27.74 18.93
N ALA A 111 14.59 -28.25 19.05
CA ALA A 111 15.13 -28.70 20.33
C ALA A 111 15.44 -27.51 21.24
N LEU A 112 16.02 -26.43 20.69
CA LEU A 112 16.32 -25.20 21.44
C LEU A 112 15.07 -24.53 22.02
N VAL A 113 13.98 -24.43 21.24
CA VAL A 113 12.71 -23.85 21.72
C VAL A 113 12.03 -24.77 22.73
N ARG A 114 12.16 -26.09 22.59
CA ARG A 114 11.51 -27.06 23.50
C ARG A 114 12.23 -27.19 24.84
N ASP A 115 13.53 -26.93 24.87
CA ASP A 115 14.34 -26.95 26.09
C ASP A 115 14.41 -25.56 26.77
N GLY A 116 14.00 -24.49 26.07
CA GLY A 116 13.89 -23.12 26.57
C GLY A 116 12.46 -22.73 27.01
N ASP A 117 12.34 -21.59 27.69
CA ASP A 117 11.04 -21.01 28.01
C ASP A 117 10.43 -20.35 26.75
N GLU A 118 9.30 -20.87 26.25
CA GLU A 118 8.56 -20.30 25.11
C GLU A 118 8.10 -18.85 25.37
N SER A 119 8.10 -18.40 26.63
CA SER A 119 7.78 -17.03 27.01
C SER A 119 8.96 -16.07 26.93
N ASP A 120 10.20 -16.56 26.82
CA ASP A 120 11.41 -15.75 26.66
C ASP A 120 11.57 -15.27 25.21
N ALA A 121 11.64 -13.96 25.00
CA ALA A 121 11.84 -13.33 23.71
C ALA A 121 13.17 -13.76 23.05
N ALA A 122 14.24 -13.94 23.84
CA ALA A 122 15.55 -14.30 23.31
C ALA A 122 15.54 -15.69 22.65
N ASN A 123 14.86 -16.67 23.26
CA ASN A 123 14.74 -18.03 22.72
C ASN A 123 13.89 -18.07 21.45
N VAL A 124 12.85 -17.25 21.39
CA VAL A 124 11.96 -17.16 20.22
C VAL A 124 12.67 -16.50 19.04
N PHE A 125 13.43 -15.42 19.27
CA PHE A 125 14.15 -14.74 18.20
C PHE A 125 15.37 -15.54 17.72
N ALA A 126 16.03 -16.29 18.59
CA ALA A 126 17.03 -17.28 18.16
C ALA A 126 16.43 -18.33 17.20
N ALA A 127 15.14 -18.66 17.36
CA ALA A 127 14.47 -19.59 16.47
C ALA A 127 14.18 -19.02 15.06
N ILE A 128 14.26 -17.69 14.88
CA ILE A 128 14.18 -17.05 13.55
C ILE A 128 15.46 -17.34 12.76
N ASP A 129 16.61 -17.39 13.44
CA ASP A 129 17.89 -17.67 12.79
C ASP A 129 18.00 -19.14 12.32
N GLU A 130 17.27 -20.05 12.98
CA GLU A 130 17.23 -21.50 12.73
C GLU A 130 16.06 -21.93 11.82
N MET A 131 15.48 -20.98 11.10
CA MET A 131 14.44 -21.24 10.11
C MET A 131 15.00 -22.01 8.89
N ARG A 132 14.18 -22.87 8.31
CA ARG A 132 14.56 -23.66 7.11
C ARG A 132 14.95 -22.79 5.92
N ILE A 133 14.31 -21.64 5.74
CA ILE A 133 14.71 -20.67 4.71
C ILE A 133 15.82 -19.80 5.30
N PRO A 134 17.06 -19.84 4.76
CA PRO A 134 18.16 -19.07 5.31
C PRO A 134 17.92 -17.55 5.21
N MET A 135 18.23 -16.81 6.27
CA MET A 135 18.06 -15.35 6.26
C MET A 135 18.87 -14.66 5.15
N ASN A 136 20.09 -15.14 4.89
CA ASN A 136 20.94 -14.61 3.82
C ASN A 136 20.29 -14.71 2.43
N TYR A 137 19.46 -15.75 2.20
CA TYR A 137 18.74 -15.91 0.94
C TYR A 137 17.61 -14.89 0.81
N LEU A 138 16.88 -14.60 1.89
CA LEU A 138 15.85 -13.56 1.90
C LEU A 138 16.49 -12.17 1.75
N ALA A 139 17.59 -11.92 2.45
CA ALA A 139 18.32 -10.65 2.40
C ALA A 139 18.86 -10.35 1.00
N SER A 140 19.36 -11.37 0.27
CA SER A 140 19.86 -11.18 -1.10
C SER A 140 18.77 -10.80 -2.11
N ILE A 141 17.49 -10.93 -1.75
CA ILE A 141 16.35 -10.61 -2.63
C ILE A 141 15.62 -9.35 -2.16
N LEU A 142 15.59 -9.08 -0.85
CA LEU A 142 14.70 -8.08 -0.25
C LEU A 142 15.43 -6.84 0.31
N SER A 143 16.75 -6.88 0.46
CA SER A 143 17.50 -5.85 1.19
C SER A 143 18.96 -5.75 0.75
N ALA A 144 19.26 -6.06 -0.52
CA ALA A 144 20.62 -6.00 -1.09
C ALA A 144 21.68 -6.76 -0.24
N GLY A 145 21.27 -7.87 0.40
CA GLY A 145 22.12 -8.71 1.24
C GLY A 145 22.21 -8.29 2.71
N ASP A 146 21.59 -7.20 3.14
CA ASP A 146 21.51 -6.85 4.56
C ASP A 146 20.45 -7.68 5.30
N VAL A 147 20.88 -8.45 6.30
CA VAL A 147 19.99 -9.34 7.07
C VAL A 147 19.11 -8.56 8.05
N ALA A 148 19.55 -7.39 8.52
CA ALA A 148 18.88 -6.68 9.61
C ALA A 148 17.40 -6.31 9.31
N PRO A 149 17.04 -5.76 8.12
CA PRO A 149 15.65 -5.44 7.80
C PRO A 149 14.75 -6.68 7.70
N VAL A 150 15.28 -7.77 7.14
CA VAL A 150 14.56 -9.04 7.03
C VAL A 150 14.29 -9.62 8.41
N ARG A 151 15.31 -9.63 9.28
CA ARG A 151 15.19 -10.12 10.65
C ARG A 151 14.17 -9.31 11.45
N GLN A 152 14.22 -7.99 11.37
CA GLN A 152 13.26 -7.09 12.03
C GLN A 152 11.81 -7.39 11.58
N SER A 153 11.59 -7.55 10.27
CA SER A 153 10.25 -7.89 9.75
C SER A 153 9.75 -9.22 10.30
N LEU A 154 10.59 -10.25 10.31
CA LEU A 154 10.25 -11.58 10.84
C LEU A 154 9.99 -11.56 12.35
N GLU A 155 10.81 -10.84 13.12
CA GLU A 155 10.64 -10.63 14.57
C GLU A 155 9.26 -10.02 14.88
N ARG A 156 8.86 -8.99 14.12
CA ARG A 156 7.53 -8.33 14.26
C ARG A 156 6.38 -9.27 13.93
N LEU A 157 6.50 -10.09 12.88
CA LEU A 157 5.49 -11.10 12.53
C LEU A 157 5.35 -12.17 13.62
N VAL A 158 6.47 -12.61 14.20
CA VAL A 158 6.46 -13.58 15.32
C VAL A 158 5.88 -12.95 16.58
N ALA A 159 6.24 -11.71 16.91
CA ALA A 159 5.70 -10.97 18.04
C ALA A 159 4.18 -10.83 17.95
N MET A 160 3.64 -10.46 16.78
CA MET A 160 2.19 -10.43 16.54
C MET A 160 1.54 -11.79 16.79
N ARG A 161 2.12 -12.89 16.27
CA ARG A 161 1.59 -14.23 16.48
C ARG A 161 1.57 -14.62 17.97
N ARG A 162 2.60 -14.24 18.73
CA ARG A 162 2.68 -14.49 20.18
C ARG A 162 1.66 -13.67 20.94
N TYR A 163 1.59 -12.37 20.67
CA TYR A 163 0.63 -11.45 21.29
C TYR A 163 -0.82 -11.91 21.08
N MET A 164 -1.18 -12.21 19.84
CA MET A 164 -2.54 -12.68 19.51
C MET A 164 -2.83 -14.08 20.05
N ARG A 165 -1.82 -14.94 20.23
CA ARG A 165 -1.99 -16.25 20.87
C ARG A 165 -2.41 -16.09 22.34
N GLU A 166 -1.76 -15.21 23.09
CA GLU A 166 -2.13 -14.96 24.49
C GLU A 166 -3.58 -14.49 24.60
N LEU A 167 -3.96 -13.51 23.78
CA LEU A 167 -5.34 -13.01 23.70
C LEU A 167 -6.36 -14.11 23.36
N ASN A 168 -6.05 -14.93 22.34
CA ASN A 168 -6.96 -15.99 21.89
C ASN A 168 -7.09 -17.16 22.89
N LEU A 169 -6.09 -17.36 23.76
CA LEU A 169 -6.14 -18.35 24.84
C LEU A 169 -6.86 -17.84 26.10
N GLY A 170 -7.33 -16.58 26.09
CA GLY A 170 -7.99 -15.96 27.23
C GLY A 170 -7.03 -15.51 28.34
N ASN A 171 -5.73 -15.42 28.04
CA ASN A 171 -4.75 -14.86 28.96
C ASN A 171 -4.75 -13.34 28.87
N GLU A 172 -4.22 -12.67 29.90
CA GLU A 172 -3.97 -11.23 29.82
C GLU A 172 -2.90 -10.95 28.76
N ALA A 173 -3.20 -9.99 27.87
CA ALA A 173 -2.25 -9.52 26.86
C ALA A 173 -0.98 -9.03 27.57
N ARG A 174 0.18 -9.56 27.19
CA ARG A 174 1.47 -9.11 27.73
C ARG A 174 1.99 -7.97 26.84
N PRO A 175 1.96 -6.70 27.30
CA PRO A 175 2.42 -5.58 26.47
C PRO A 175 3.91 -5.67 26.12
N GLY A 176 4.69 -6.36 26.97
CA GLY A 176 6.11 -6.61 26.77
C GLY A 176 6.46 -7.21 25.39
N ILE A 177 5.58 -8.04 24.84
CA ILE A 177 5.80 -8.70 23.54
C ILE A 177 5.90 -7.67 22.41
N ALA A 178 5.14 -6.59 22.48
CA ALA A 178 5.18 -5.51 21.48
C ALA A 178 6.45 -4.68 21.65
N THR A 179 6.79 -4.33 22.89
CA THR A 179 7.97 -3.50 23.19
C THR A 179 9.28 -4.21 22.83
N ASP A 180 9.33 -5.54 22.88
CA ASP A 180 10.50 -6.34 22.50
C ASP A 180 10.91 -6.14 21.02
N VAL A 181 9.96 -5.74 20.16
CA VAL A 181 10.20 -5.47 18.73
C VAL A 181 10.04 -3.98 18.37
N GLY A 182 10.01 -3.11 19.39
CA GLY A 182 9.84 -1.67 19.23
C GLY A 182 8.50 -1.27 18.64
N MET A 183 7.43 -1.98 19.01
CA MET A 183 6.05 -1.67 18.63
C MET A 183 5.17 -1.49 19.87
N GLU A 184 4.01 -0.88 19.69
CA GLU A 184 2.97 -0.78 20.70
C GLU A 184 1.91 -1.90 20.53
N PRO A 185 1.20 -2.30 21.60
CA PRO A 185 0.20 -3.37 21.51
C PRO A 185 -0.89 -3.12 20.46
N HIS A 186 -1.36 -1.88 20.35
CA HIS A 186 -2.38 -1.50 19.36
C HIS A 186 -1.87 -1.60 17.91
N GLU A 187 -0.56 -1.44 17.68
CA GLU A 187 0.04 -1.62 16.35
C GLU A 187 0.06 -3.10 15.97
N LEU A 188 0.31 -4.01 16.92
CA LEU A 188 0.22 -5.46 16.66
C LEU A 188 -1.22 -5.89 16.35
N GLU A 189 -2.21 -5.31 17.03
CA GLU A 189 -3.63 -5.56 16.76
C GLU A 189 -4.06 -5.03 15.39
N ALA A 190 -3.61 -3.83 15.01
CA ALA A 190 -3.83 -3.25 13.69
C ALA A 190 -3.17 -4.10 12.58
N MET A 191 -1.94 -4.56 12.81
CA MET A 191 -1.23 -5.46 11.91
C MET A 191 -1.94 -6.81 11.78
N TYR A 192 -2.47 -7.36 12.88
CA TYR A 192 -3.28 -8.58 12.85
C TYR A 192 -4.57 -8.40 12.03
N ARG A 193 -5.29 -7.28 12.22
CA ARG A 193 -6.47 -6.97 11.41
C ARG A 193 -6.12 -6.92 9.92
N MET A 194 -5.02 -6.26 9.57
CA MET A 194 -4.63 -6.09 8.17
C MET A 194 -4.12 -7.37 7.52
N VAL A 195 -3.25 -8.13 8.20
CA VAL A 195 -2.56 -9.30 7.62
C VAL A 195 -3.33 -10.61 7.84
N ALA A 196 -4.05 -10.77 8.95
CA ALA A 196 -4.71 -12.03 9.31
C ALA A 196 -6.22 -12.04 9.00
N ILE A 197 -6.96 -11.00 9.41
CA ILE A 197 -8.40 -10.87 9.06
C ILE A 197 -8.52 -10.49 7.59
N ALA A 198 -7.76 -9.46 7.20
CA ALA A 198 -7.50 -9.06 5.82
C ALA A 198 -8.77 -8.78 5.02
N ASP A 199 -9.71 -8.05 5.62
CA ASP A 199 -11.00 -7.69 5.01
C ASP A 199 -10.81 -6.98 3.67
N TYR A 200 -11.78 -7.10 2.77
CA TYR A 200 -11.64 -6.60 1.40
C TYR A 200 -11.31 -5.11 1.36
N ASP A 201 -12.04 -4.32 2.15
CA ASP A 201 -11.90 -2.86 2.20
C ASP A 201 -10.62 -2.42 2.91
N ASP A 202 -10.08 -3.24 3.84
CA ASP A 202 -8.79 -2.99 4.48
C ASP A 202 -7.62 -3.31 3.53
N ARG A 203 -7.81 -4.24 2.58
CA ARG A 203 -6.76 -4.66 1.63
C ARG A 203 -6.65 -3.77 0.40
N TYR A 204 -7.75 -3.22 -0.07
CA TYR A 204 -7.81 -2.51 -1.35
C TYR A 204 -8.35 -1.09 -1.13
N VAL A 205 -7.44 -0.19 -0.77
CA VAL A 205 -7.73 1.24 -0.63
C VAL A 205 -7.30 1.94 -1.91
N ILE A 206 -8.19 1.91 -2.91
CA ILE A 206 -7.93 2.42 -4.27
C ILE A 206 -8.92 3.55 -4.56
N PRO A 207 -8.47 4.83 -4.58
CA PRO A 207 -9.32 5.95 -4.93
C PRO A 207 -9.67 5.95 -6.43
N LYS A 208 -10.60 6.83 -6.82
CA LYS A 208 -10.98 6.95 -8.24
C LYS A 208 -9.89 7.69 -8.99
N ARG A 209 -9.63 7.32 -10.25
CA ARG A 209 -8.62 7.98 -11.09
C ARG A 209 -8.91 9.46 -11.41
N HIS A 210 -10.14 9.93 -11.21
CA HIS A 210 -10.58 11.27 -11.60
C HIS A 210 -10.41 11.56 -13.11
N GLY A 211 -10.86 10.64 -13.97
CA GLY A 211 -10.76 10.80 -15.44
C GLY A 211 -11.56 11.98 -16.00
N GLU A 212 -12.49 12.52 -15.22
CA GLU A 212 -13.26 13.73 -15.53
C GLU A 212 -12.42 15.02 -15.57
N VAL A 213 -11.21 15.01 -15.01
CA VAL A 213 -10.30 16.18 -14.97
C VAL A 213 -9.56 16.38 -16.31
N SER A 214 -9.74 15.48 -17.28
CA SER A 214 -9.16 15.60 -18.63
C SER A 214 -9.77 16.75 -19.43
N GLU A 215 -8.94 17.51 -20.18
CA GLU A 215 -9.34 18.66 -21.02
C GLU A 215 -10.40 18.32 -22.10
N GLY A 216 -10.68 17.03 -22.35
CA GLY A 216 -11.64 16.55 -23.34
C GLY A 216 -12.78 15.69 -22.79
N ALA A 217 -12.94 15.57 -21.46
CA ALA A 217 -13.79 14.54 -20.85
C ALA A 217 -15.24 14.49 -21.40
N PHE A 218 -15.85 15.64 -21.68
CA PHE A 218 -17.20 15.73 -22.25
C PHE A 218 -17.26 15.38 -23.75
N VAL A 219 -16.22 15.73 -24.50
CA VAL A 219 -16.11 15.41 -25.95
C VAL A 219 -15.81 13.92 -26.16
N ASP A 220 -15.00 13.34 -25.26
CA ASP A 220 -14.65 11.93 -25.27
C ASP A 220 -15.77 11.03 -24.72
N GLN A 221 -16.78 11.63 -24.08
CA GLN A 221 -17.94 10.89 -23.58
C GLN A 221 -18.71 10.27 -24.74
N GLY A 222 -18.63 8.93 -24.85
CA GLY A 222 -19.28 8.17 -25.92
C GLY A 222 -18.44 7.97 -27.19
N SER A 223 -17.19 8.47 -27.23
CA SER A 223 -16.23 8.19 -28.31
C SER A 223 -15.50 6.85 -28.11
N CYS A 224 -15.46 6.36 -26.87
CA CYS A 224 -14.79 5.11 -26.51
C CYS A 224 -15.43 3.89 -27.21
N GLY A 225 -14.61 3.09 -27.89
CA GLY A 225 -15.02 1.83 -28.54
C GLY A 225 -15.32 1.92 -30.04
N ILE A 226 -15.35 3.12 -30.63
CA ILE A 226 -15.52 3.32 -32.09
C ILE A 226 -14.30 4.04 -32.64
N LYS A 227 -13.42 3.34 -33.36
CA LYS A 227 -12.33 3.97 -34.13
C LYS A 227 -12.85 4.29 -35.53
N PHE A 228 -12.59 5.51 -36.01
CA PHE A 228 -12.88 5.89 -37.39
C PHE A 228 -11.61 5.75 -38.23
N ALA A 229 -11.61 4.82 -39.19
CA ALA A 229 -10.56 4.72 -40.20
C ALA A 229 -11.12 5.25 -41.53
N ASN A 230 -10.48 6.28 -42.10
CA ASN A 230 -10.93 6.93 -43.34
C ASN A 230 -12.41 7.37 -43.31
N GLY A 231 -12.89 7.89 -42.17
CA GLY A 231 -14.26 8.37 -42.01
C GLY A 231 -15.33 7.29 -41.88
N ALA A 232 -14.96 6.01 -41.87
CA ALA A 232 -15.86 4.90 -41.62
C ALA A 232 -15.64 4.31 -40.22
N PRO A 233 -16.72 3.97 -39.48
CA PRO A 233 -16.58 3.26 -38.22
C PRO A 233 -16.03 1.85 -38.51
N VAL A 234 -14.86 1.54 -37.96
CA VAL A 234 -14.30 0.19 -38.00
C VAL A 234 -14.38 -0.43 -36.60
N PRO A 235 -14.66 -1.75 -36.48
CA PRO A 235 -14.49 -2.44 -35.22
C PRO A 235 -13.02 -2.34 -34.81
N GLY A 236 -12.74 -1.49 -33.85
CA GLY A 236 -11.45 -1.40 -33.20
C GLY A 236 -11.68 -1.55 -31.72
N VAL A 237 -10.76 -2.20 -31.02
CA VAL A 237 -10.52 -1.83 -29.63
C VAL A 237 -10.10 -0.36 -29.67
N GLY A 238 -11.07 0.55 -29.52
CA GLY A 238 -10.82 1.83 -28.84
C GLY A 238 -9.94 1.53 -27.64
N GLU A 239 -8.96 2.37 -27.32
CA GLU A 239 -8.23 2.24 -26.06
C GLU A 239 -9.25 2.38 -24.93
N MET A 240 -9.86 1.25 -24.53
CA MET A 240 -11.08 1.16 -23.72
C MET A 240 -10.86 1.54 -22.27
N THR A 241 -9.76 2.20 -21.99
CA THR A 241 -9.19 2.29 -20.66
C THR A 241 -8.80 3.71 -20.31
N GLY A 242 -8.80 4.65 -21.29
CA GLY A 242 -8.15 5.95 -21.10
C GLY A 242 -6.71 5.80 -20.57
N VAL A 243 -6.06 4.63 -20.74
CA VAL A 243 -4.73 4.34 -20.18
C VAL A 243 -3.65 5.11 -20.91
N ASP A 244 -3.94 5.56 -22.14
CA ASP A 244 -3.06 6.43 -22.93
C ASP A 244 -3.35 7.93 -22.72
N ALA A 245 -4.39 8.29 -21.95
CA ALA A 245 -4.46 9.64 -21.41
C ALA A 245 -3.36 9.75 -20.34
N PRO A 246 -2.42 10.72 -20.46
CA PRO A 246 -1.38 10.90 -19.45
C PRO A 246 -2.06 10.93 -18.09
N ASP A 247 -1.53 10.16 -17.14
CA ASP A 247 -1.99 10.23 -15.76
C ASP A 247 -1.98 11.72 -15.35
N PRO A 248 -3.13 12.33 -15.01
CA PRO A 248 -3.16 13.77 -14.72
C PRO A 248 -2.25 14.13 -13.54
N TYR A 249 -1.91 13.18 -12.67
CA TYR A 249 -1.11 13.45 -11.47
C TYR A 249 0.37 13.06 -11.63
N THR A 250 0.68 12.06 -12.45
CA THR A 250 2.09 11.74 -12.80
C THR A 250 2.59 12.56 -14.00
N GLY A 251 1.67 12.99 -14.88
CA GLY A 251 1.95 13.76 -16.09
C GLY A 251 1.97 15.28 -15.90
N ALA A 252 1.28 15.82 -14.90
CA ALA A 252 1.30 17.26 -14.59
C ALA A 252 2.71 17.75 -14.23
N LEU A 253 3.49 16.97 -13.46
CA LEU A 253 4.88 17.28 -13.15
C LEU A 253 5.80 17.22 -14.40
N ALA A 254 5.55 16.28 -15.31
CA ALA A 254 6.32 16.16 -16.55
C ALA A 254 5.97 17.24 -17.59
N MET A 255 4.73 17.76 -17.57
CA MET A 255 4.26 18.86 -18.42
C MET A 255 4.66 20.24 -17.88
N ALA A 256 4.64 20.45 -16.56
CA ALA A 256 5.09 21.70 -15.93
C ALA A 256 6.58 22.02 -16.21
N ALA A 257 7.39 20.99 -16.45
CA ALA A 257 8.78 21.13 -16.87
C ALA A 257 8.96 21.52 -18.35
N ARG A 258 7.91 21.44 -19.19
CA ARG A 258 8.00 21.63 -20.64
C ARG A 258 7.40 22.93 -21.16
N ASP A 259 6.43 23.53 -20.48
CA ASP A 259 5.74 24.72 -20.99
C ASP A 259 5.92 25.95 -20.07
N GLN A 260 7.02 26.67 -20.31
CA GLN A 260 7.04 28.13 -20.16
C GLN A 260 6.22 28.76 -21.30
N GLU A 261 4.90 28.60 -21.31
CA GLU A 261 3.97 29.46 -22.07
C GLU A 261 2.53 29.05 -21.75
N VAL A 262 1.88 29.81 -20.88
CA VAL A 262 0.45 29.68 -20.56
C VAL A 262 -0.35 30.40 -21.66
N PRO A 263 -1.22 29.74 -22.45
CA PRO A 263 -2.19 30.45 -23.26
C PRO A 263 -3.40 30.80 -22.41
N GLU A 264 -3.70 32.10 -22.29
CA GLU A 264 -4.94 32.59 -21.74
C GLU A 264 -6.13 32.17 -22.62
N THR A 265 -6.91 31.17 -22.23
CA THR A 265 -8.30 31.06 -22.69
C THR A 265 -9.22 30.38 -21.66
N GLY A 266 -10.16 31.17 -21.14
CA GLY A 266 -11.55 30.71 -20.95
C GLY A 266 -11.92 30.03 -19.64
N ALA A 267 -11.62 30.62 -18.48
CA ALA A 267 -12.25 30.21 -17.23
C ALA A 267 -13.77 30.51 -17.27
N LEU A 268 -14.61 29.47 -17.29
CA LEU A 268 -16.00 29.58 -16.85
C LEU A 268 -16.01 29.71 -15.32
N ALA A 269 -16.76 30.68 -14.82
CA ALA A 269 -16.86 30.99 -13.39
C ALA A 269 -17.37 29.77 -12.58
N PRO A 270 -16.88 29.56 -11.35
CA PRO A 270 -17.35 28.46 -10.50
C PRO A 270 -18.82 28.70 -10.12
N GLU A 271 -19.69 27.73 -10.42
CA GLU A 271 -21.05 27.70 -9.87
C GLU A 271 -20.99 27.33 -8.38
N GLU A 272 -21.74 28.07 -7.56
CA GLU A 272 -21.82 27.85 -6.11
C GLU A 272 -22.53 26.50 -5.80
N PRO A 273 -22.05 25.75 -4.78
CA PRO A 273 -22.61 24.44 -4.44
C PRO A 273 -24.04 24.53 -3.87
N ASP A 274 -24.86 23.54 -4.23
CA ASP A 274 -26.26 23.38 -3.82
C ASP A 274 -26.43 23.39 -2.29
N PRO A 275 -27.22 24.32 -1.72
CA PRO A 275 -27.37 24.50 -0.28
C PRO A 275 -28.07 23.34 0.45
N GLU A 276 -28.65 22.36 -0.24
CA GLU A 276 -29.27 21.17 0.38
C GLU A 276 -28.37 19.92 0.42
N PHE A 277 -27.14 19.98 -0.10
CA PHE A 277 -26.23 18.83 -0.10
C PHE A 277 -25.45 18.71 1.23
N ASP A 278 -25.96 17.93 2.19
CA ASP A 278 -25.24 17.61 3.43
C ASP A 278 -24.35 16.36 3.26
N VAL A 279 -23.04 16.58 3.30
CA VAL A 279 -21.98 15.55 3.18
C VAL A 279 -22.10 14.47 4.28
N ARG A 280 -22.81 14.75 5.39
CA ARG A 280 -23.04 13.80 6.49
C ARG A 280 -23.91 12.61 6.10
N ASP A 281 -24.69 12.70 5.02
CA ASP A 281 -25.51 11.58 4.53
C ASP A 281 -24.69 10.43 3.91
N LEU A 282 -23.42 10.68 3.57
CA LEU A 282 -22.50 9.63 3.13
C LEU A 282 -21.96 8.79 4.29
N LEU A 283 -21.96 9.32 5.52
CA LEU A 283 -21.35 8.70 6.69
C LEU A 283 -22.31 7.77 7.46
N THR A 284 -23.61 7.75 7.15
CA THR A 284 -24.64 7.02 7.93
C THR A 284 -25.23 5.78 7.24
N ARG A 285 -24.75 5.39 6.05
CA ARG A 285 -25.16 4.12 5.42
C ARG A 285 -24.52 2.90 6.09
N HIS A 286 -25.01 2.55 7.29
CA HIS A 286 -25.04 1.16 7.73
C HIS A 286 -25.91 0.36 6.76
N LYS A 287 -25.33 -0.63 6.07
CA LYS A 287 -26.08 -1.63 5.31
C LYS A 287 -26.82 -2.53 6.32
N PRO A 288 -28.16 -2.52 6.41
CA PRO A 288 -28.85 -3.54 7.19
C PRO A 288 -28.83 -4.85 6.41
N GLY A 289 -28.58 -5.95 7.12
CA GLY A 289 -28.54 -7.31 6.56
C GLY A 289 -29.85 -7.68 5.88
N ALA A 290 -29.75 -8.27 4.69
CA ALA A 290 -30.86 -8.93 4.02
C ALA A 290 -30.85 -10.42 4.36
N ALA A 291 -31.58 -10.78 5.42
CA ALA A 291 -32.08 -12.12 5.60
C ALA A 291 -33.41 -12.28 4.83
N GLY A 292 -33.47 -13.29 3.95
CA GLY A 292 -34.70 -14.01 3.59
C GLY A 292 -35.51 -13.50 2.39
N ALA A 293 -35.52 -14.26 1.30
CA ALA A 293 -36.66 -15.06 0.83
C ALA A 293 -36.40 -15.58 -0.59
N GLY A 294 -36.71 -16.86 -0.80
CA GLY A 294 -36.45 -17.57 -2.05
C GLY A 294 -37.35 -17.18 -3.22
N GLY A 295 -36.94 -17.65 -4.39
CA GLY A 295 -37.70 -17.60 -5.62
C GLY A 295 -36.94 -18.31 -6.73
N ALA A 296 -37.26 -19.58 -6.96
CA ALA A 296 -36.84 -20.33 -8.12
C ALA A 296 -37.24 -19.63 -9.42
N ASN A 297 -36.40 -19.72 -10.47
CA ASN A 297 -36.82 -20.22 -11.78
C ASN A 297 -35.66 -20.31 -12.77
N ALA A 298 -35.61 -21.49 -13.41
CA ALA A 298 -35.07 -21.88 -14.72
C ALA A 298 -33.63 -21.50 -15.10
#